data_AF-A0A6A6QR47-F1
#
_entry.id   AF-A0A6A6QR47-F1
#
_cell.length_a   1.000
_cell.length_b   1.000
_cell.length_c   1.000
_cell.angle_alpha   90.00
_cell.angle_beta   90.00
_cell.angle_gamma   90.00
#
_symmetry.space_group_name_H-M   'P 1'
#
loop_
_entity.id
_entity.type
_entity.pdbx_description
1 polymer ?
#
loop_
_entity_poly.entity_id
_entity_poly.type
_entity_poly.pdbx_seq_one_letter_code
_entity_poly.pdbx_strand_id
1 'polypeptide(L)' 'MQRVVSFYEKLPRGQAAEIKPKGLLQRYQHRYMGKNSSALPIIHVIAAMMAIGYAQNYYFHLRHHKNNAH' A
#
# COMPACT_ATOMS: atom_id res chain seq x y z
N MET A 1 0.13 -36.86 31.56
CA MET A 1 -0.59 -36.79 30.27
C MET A 1 -0.53 -35.41 29.60
N GLN A 2 -0.76 -34.28 30.29
CA GLN A 2 -0.71 -32.91 29.71
C GLN A 2 0.58 -32.54 28.95
N ARG A 3 1.77 -32.93 29.46
CA ARG A 3 3.05 -32.64 28.80
C ARG A 3 3.19 -33.31 27.42
N VAL A 4 2.61 -34.49 27.24
CA VAL A 4 2.68 -35.25 25.99
C VAL A 4 1.81 -34.58 24.92
N VAL A 5 0.61 -34.13 25.31
CA VAL A 5 -0.28 -33.37 24.41
C VAL A 5 0.37 -32.06 23.95
N SER A 6 0.98 -31.31 24.89
CA SER A 6 1.67 -30.06 24.57
C SER A 6 2.89 -30.24 23.64
N PHE A 7 3.50 -31.43 23.64
CA PHE A 7 4.62 -31.77 22.75
C PHE A 7 4.16 -31.95 21.30
N TYR A 8 3.03 -32.63 21.10
CA TYR A 8 2.43 -32.80 19.76
C TYR A 8 1.74 -31.52 19.23
N GLU A 9 1.27 -30.64 20.10
CA GLU A 9 0.76 -29.33 19.68
C GLU A 9 1.86 -28.39 19.18
N LYS A 10 3.04 -28.46 19.79
CA LYS A 10 4.21 -27.61 19.49
C LYS A 10 5.12 -28.17 18.42
N LEU A 11 4.86 -29.39 17.93
CA LEU A 11 5.56 -29.95 16.80
C LEU A 11 5.42 -28.96 15.62
N PRO A 12 6.54 -28.53 15.00
CA PRO A 12 6.52 -27.52 13.96
C PRO A 12 5.71 -28.04 12.78
N ARG A 13 4.44 -27.65 12.73
CA ARG A 13 3.62 -27.71 11.53
C ARG A 13 4.32 -26.77 10.55
N GLY A 14 4.63 -27.25 9.34
CA GLY A 14 5.41 -26.50 8.36
C GLY A 14 4.89 -25.06 8.16
N GLN A 15 5.68 -24.22 7.49
CA GLN A 15 5.37 -22.80 7.30
C GLN A 15 3.89 -22.59 6.94
N ALA A 16 3.21 -21.71 7.68
CA ALA A 16 1.81 -21.40 7.43
C ALA A 16 1.62 -20.98 5.98
N ALA A 17 0.55 -21.46 5.34
CA ALA A 17 0.28 -21.19 3.94
C ALA A 17 0.28 -19.67 3.66
N GLU A 18 0.89 -19.28 2.55
CA GLU A 18 1.01 -17.87 2.16
C GLU A 18 -0.38 -17.24 2.03
N ILE A 19 -0.60 -16.14 2.76
CA ILE A 19 -1.92 -15.49 2.84
C ILE A 19 -2.23 -14.88 1.48
N LYS A 20 -3.11 -15.53 0.71
CA LYS A 20 -3.57 -15.02 -0.58
C LYS A 20 -4.35 -13.71 -0.36
N PRO A 21 -3.96 -12.59 -1.00
CA PRO A 21 -4.63 -11.31 -0.82
C PRO A 21 -6.04 -11.36 -1.43
N LYS A 22 -7.07 -11.07 -0.62
CA LYS A 22 -8.47 -11.08 -1.07
C LYS A 22 -9.00 -9.67 -1.37
N GLY A 23 -8.49 -8.64 -0.71
CA GLY A 23 -8.88 -7.23 -0.93
C GLY A 23 -7.97 -6.45 -1.89
N LEU A 24 -8.47 -5.33 -2.43
CA LEU A 24 -7.66 -4.42 -3.28
C LEU A 24 -6.44 -3.88 -2.53
N LEU A 25 -6.62 -3.42 -1.30
CA LEU A 25 -5.52 -2.97 -0.44
C LEU A 25 -4.54 -4.10 -0.13
N GLN A 26 -5.03 -5.31 0.15
CA GLN A 26 -4.18 -6.48 0.39
C GLN A 26 -3.37 -6.85 -0.85
N ARG A 27 -3.93 -6.71 -2.06
CA ARG A 27 -3.18 -6.94 -3.31
C ARG A 27 -2.08 -5.92 -3.51
N TYR A 28 -2.36 -4.64 -3.22
CA TYR A 28 -1.36 -3.58 -3.27
C TYR A 28 -0.24 -3.83 -2.24
N GLN A 29 -0.60 -4.11 -0.98
CA GLN A 29 0.34 -4.44 0.09
C GLN A 29 1.18 -5.68 -0.27
N HIS A 30 0.56 -6.75 -0.76
CA HIS A 30 1.27 -7.96 -1.18
C HIS A 30 2.27 -7.67 -2.30
N ARG A 31 1.93 -6.78 -3.25
CA ARG A 31 2.79 -6.44 -4.39
C ARG A 31 3.99 -5.57 -4.02
N TYR A 32 3.83 -4.61 -3.10
CA TYR A 32 4.85 -3.58 -2.84
C TYR A 32 5.44 -3.58 -1.43
N MET A 33 4.77 -4.20 -0.45
CA MET A 33 5.13 -4.18 0.97
C MET A 33 5.27 -5.58 1.58
N GLY A 34 5.12 -6.63 0.77
CA GLY A 34 5.25 -8.02 1.19
C GLY A 34 6.69 -8.52 1.11
N LYS A 35 6.86 -9.79 0.72
CA LYS A 35 8.17 -10.47 0.60
C LYS A 35 9.14 -9.75 -0.34
N ASN A 36 8.62 -9.02 -1.33
CA ASN A 36 9.39 -8.19 -2.26
C ASN A 36 9.15 -6.70 -1.94
N SER A 37 9.60 -6.27 -0.77
CA SER A 37 9.46 -4.87 -0.36
C SER A 37 10.19 -3.95 -1.35
N SER A 38 9.51 -2.87 -1.77
CA SER A 38 10.02 -1.92 -2.76
C SER A 38 9.79 -0.49 -2.28
N ALA A 39 10.62 0.46 -2.76
CA ALA A 39 10.44 1.89 -2.51
C ALA A 39 9.29 2.53 -3.31
N LEU A 40 8.64 1.76 -4.19
CA LEU A 40 7.54 2.24 -5.05
C LEU A 40 6.37 2.88 -4.29
N PRO A 41 5.94 2.43 -3.09
CA PRO A 41 4.89 3.11 -2.33
C PRO A 41 5.24 4.56 -2.00
N ILE A 42 6.52 4.85 -1.70
CA ILE A 42 6.99 6.21 -1.44
C ILE A 42 6.83 7.05 -2.70
N ILE A 43 7.24 6.51 -3.85
CA ILE A 43 7.11 7.18 -5.15
C ILE A 43 5.63 7.44 -5.49
N HIS A 44 4.74 6.47 -5.22
CA HIS A 44 3.30 6.64 -5.45
C HIS A 44 2.72 7.79 -4.61
N VAL A 45 3.14 7.92 -3.35
CA VAL A 45 2.70 9.02 -2.47
C VAL A 45 3.19 10.36 -3.02
N ILE A 46 4.47 10.45 -3.40
CA ILE A 46 5.04 11.68 -3.98
C ILE A 46 4.28 12.08 -5.26
N ALA A 47 4.06 11.12 -6.18
CA ALA A 47 3.31 11.35 -7.40
C ALA A 47 1.86 11.79 -7.13
N ALA A 48 1.18 11.19 -6.15
CA ALA A 48 -0.15 11.59 -5.73
C ALA A 48 -0.17 13.02 -5.21
N MET A 49 0.80 13.41 -4.38
CA MET A 49 0.93 14.78 -3.86
C MET A 49 1.16 15.79 -4.98
N MET A 50 2.05 15.49 -5.93
CA MET A 50 2.29 16.37 -7.08
C MET A 50 1.04 16.55 -7.94
N ALA A 51 0.32 15.47 -8.23
CA ALA A 51 -0.90 15.51 -9.03
C ALA A 51 -1.99 16.35 -8.35
N ILE A 52 -2.21 16.15 -7.05
CA ILE A 52 -3.17 16.93 -6.26
C ILE A 52 -2.76 18.41 -6.22
N GLY A 53 -1.48 18.70 -5.95
CA GLY A 53 -0.97 20.07 -5.91
C GLY A 53 -1.11 20.78 -7.25
N TYR A 54 -0.84 20.10 -8.36
CA TYR A 54 -1.07 20.63 -9.70
C TYR A 54 -2.55 20.89 -9.97
N ALA A 55 -3.43 19.95 -9.60
CA ALA A 55 -4.87 20.11 -9.78
C ALA A 55 -5.41 21.32 -8.97
N GLN A 56 -4.94 21.50 -7.73
CA GLN A 56 -5.27 22.67 -6.91
C GLN A 56 -4.76 23.97 -7.55
N ASN A 57 -3.49 24.01 -7.95
CA ASN A 57 -2.90 25.17 -8.60
C ASN A 57 -3.66 25.52 -9.89
N TYR A 58 -4.03 24.51 -10.67
CA TYR A 58 -4.81 24.69 -11.89
C TYR A 58 -6.19 25.27 -11.61
N TYR A 59 -6.91 24.70 -10.63
CA TYR A 59 -8.27 25.12 -10.29
C TYR A 59 -8.30 26.55 -9.71
N PHE A 60 -7.40 26.87 -8.78
CA PHE A 60 -7.44 28.13 -8.03
C PHE A 60 -6.66 29.28 -8.69
N HIS A 61 -5.60 28.98 -9.44
CA HIS A 61 -4.75 30.01 -10.05
C HIS A 61 -4.82 29.97 -11.58
N LEU A 62 -4.29 28.91 -12.21
CA LEU A 62 -4.01 28.93 -13.66
C LEU A 62 -5.27 29.06 -14.53
N ARG A 63 -6.42 28.51 -14.11
CA ARG A 63 -7.67 28.62 -14.86
C ARG A 63 -8.19 30.06 -14.96
N HIS A 64 -7.91 30.89 -13.96
CA HIS A 64 -8.42 32.27 -13.90
C HIS A 64 -7.55 33.27 -14.67
N HIS A 65 -6.28 32.94 -14.91
CA HIS A 65 -5.35 33.78 -15.67
C HIS A 65 -5.68 33.87 -17.17
N LYS A 66 -6.41 32.91 -17.75
CA LYS A 66 -6.78 32.94 -19.17
C LYS A 66 -8.07 33.73 -19.46
N ASN A 67 -8.96 33.87 -18.47
CA ASN A 67 -10.33 34.38 -18.67
C ASN A 67 -10.58 35.77 -18.06
N ASN A 68 -9.60 36.37 -17.39
CA ASN A 68 -9.68 37.74 -16.89
C ASN A 68 -8.43 38.51 -17.37
N ALA A 69 -8.64 39.70 -17.94
CA ALA A 69 -7.54 40.63 -18.19
C ALA A 69 -6.97 41.10 -16.85
N HIS A 70 -5.64 41.12 -16.75
CA HIS A 70 -4.89 41.63 -15.60
C HIS A 70 -5.23 43.09 -15.29
#